data_AF-A0A4Q1SXA4-F1
#
_entry.id   AF-A0A4Q1SXA4-F1
#
_cell.length_a   1.000
_cell.length_b   1.000
_cell.length_c   1.000
_cell.angle_alpha   90.00
_cell.angle_beta   90.00
_cell.angle_gamma   90.00
#
_symmetry.space_group_name_H-M   'P 1'
#
loop_
_entity.id
_entity.type
_entity.pdbx_description
1 polymer ?
#
loop_
_entity_poly.entity_id
_entity_poly.type
_entity_poly.pdbx_seq_one_letter_code
_entity_poly.pdbx_strand_id
1 'polypeptide(L)' 'MMKTVYLMFCQDCGLPKPLSPHVLIQYIHQEAVKKIYCDNCKSENVIPEYLRKIAIDLVKEG' A
#
# COMPACT_ATOMS: atom_id res chain seq x y z
N MET A 1 3.75 -14.40 -17.42
CA MET A 1 3.95 -14.25 -15.96
C MET A 1 2.80 -13.43 -15.39
N MET A 2 2.04 -13.96 -14.43
CA MET A 2 1.03 -13.17 -13.72
C MET A 2 1.75 -12.15 -12.82
N LYS A 3 1.41 -10.87 -12.95
CA LYS A 3 1.88 -9.83 -12.03
C LYS A 3 0.95 -9.81 -10.83
N THR A 4 1.50 -10.01 -9.63
CA THR A 4 0.77 -9.81 -8.38
C THR A 4 0.42 -8.33 -8.25
N VAL A 5 -0.85 -8.03 -8.00
CA VAL A 5 -1.35 -6.67 -7.73
C VAL A 5 -1.80 -6.61 -6.28
N TYR A 6 -1.23 -5.68 -5.52
CA TYR A 6 -1.63 -5.43 -4.15
C TYR A 6 -2.71 -4.37 -4.14
N LEU A 7 -3.75 -4.56 -3.32
CA LEU A 7 -4.87 -3.62 -3.23
C LEU A 7 -4.99 -3.10 -1.82
N MET A 8 -5.23 -1.80 -1.72
CA MET A 8 -5.66 -1.15 -0.49
C MET A 8 -7.05 -0.57 -0.70
N PHE A 9 -8.02 -0.98 0.11
CA PHE A 9 -9.37 -0.45 0.04
C PHE A 9 -9.48 0.81 0.90
N CYS A 10 -10.17 1.82 0.37
CA CYS A 10 -10.48 3.01 1.15
C CYS A 10 -11.39 2.65 2.34
N GLN A 11 -11.02 3.12 3.53
CA GLN A 11 -11.72 2.94 4.80
C GLN A 11 -13.02 3.76 4.86
N ASP A 12 -13.17 4.77 4.01
CA ASP A 12 -14.39 5.60 3.94
C ASP A 12 -15.28 5.22 2.76
N CYS A 13 -14.75 5.21 1.53
CA CYS A 13 -15.57 5.00 0.33
C CYS A 13 -15.47 3.59 -0.28
N GLY A 14 -14.67 2.70 0.31
CA GLY A 14 -14.54 1.31 -0.12
C GLY A 14 -13.85 1.06 -1.46
N LEU A 15 -13.43 2.10 -2.20
CA LEU A 15 -12.82 1.92 -3.51
C LEU A 15 -11.39 1.37 -3.40
N PRO A 16 -10.99 0.44 -4.29
CA PRO A 16 -9.67 -0.15 -4.28
C PRO A 16 -8.63 0.81 -4.89
N LYS A 17 -7.46 0.88 -4.27
CA LYS A 17 -6.25 1.52 -4.78
C LYS A 17 -5.20 0.44 -5.09
N PRO A 18 -4.88 0.21 -6.37
CA PRO A 18 -3.77 -0.65 -6.76
C PRO A 18 -2.43 -0.09 -6.30
N LEU A 19 -1.64 -0.92 -5.63
CA LEU A 19 -0.29 -0.63 -5.19
C LEU A 19 0.68 -1.48 -6.02
N SER A 20 1.60 -0.82 -6.70
CA SER A 20 2.69 -1.50 -7.40
C SER A 20 3.73 -2.00 -6.40
N PRO A 21 4.51 -3.05 -6.74
CA PRO A 21 5.68 -3.44 -5.95
C PRO A 21 6.64 -2.27 -5.69
N HIS A 22 6.80 -1.39 -6.67
CA HIS A 22 7.63 -0.19 -6.51
C HIS A 22 7.12 0.74 -5.41
N VAL A 23 5.80 0.98 -5.31
CA VAL A 23 5.21 1.79 -4.23
C VAL A 23 5.39 1.10 -2.87
N LEU A 24 5.27 -0.23 -2.81
CA LEU A 24 5.51 -0.97 -1.58
C LEU A 24 6.97 -0.79 -1.11
N ILE A 25 7.92 -1.03 -2.01
CA ILE A 25 9.36 -0.99 -1.75
C ILE A 25 9.86 0.41 -1.47
N GLN A 26 9.39 1.44 -2.17
CA GLN A 26 9.95 2.80 -2.01
C GLN A 26 9.20 3.63 -0.97
N TYR A 27 7.92 3.36 -0.70
CA TYR A 27 7.07 4.22 0.10
C TYR A 27 6.48 3.52 1.32
N ILE A 28 5.75 2.42 1.13
CA ILE A 28 4.98 1.77 2.20
C ILE A 28 5.86 1.16 3.29
N HIS A 29 7.05 0.65 2.95
CA HIS A 29 7.96 0.07 3.96
C HIS A 29 8.47 1.12 4.97
N GLN A 30 8.54 2.40 4.60
CA GLN A 30 9.13 3.44 5.44
C GLN A 30 8.28 3.69 6.68
N GLU A 31 8.83 3.58 7.89
CA GLU A 31 8.10 3.79 9.15
C GLU A 31 7.46 5.18 9.29
N ALA A 32 8.06 6.19 8.66
CA ALA A 32 7.52 7.55 8.62
C ALA A 32 6.16 7.64 7.90
N VAL A 33 5.90 6.72 6.96
CA VAL A 33 4.68 6.71 6.14
C VAL A 33 3.59 5.91 6.87
N LYS A 34 2.66 6.61 7.51
CA LYS A 34 1.57 6.00 8.29
C LYS A 34 0.25 5.91 7.52
N LYS A 35 0.08 6.76 6.51
CA LYS A 35 -1.21 6.96 5.82
C LYS A 35 -1.01 7.09 4.32
N ILE A 36 -2.05 6.75 3.57
CA ILE A 36 -2.16 6.97 2.13
C ILE A 36 -3.51 7.60 1.80
N TYR A 37 -3.52 8.51 0.84
CA TYR A 37 -4.75 9.17 0.41
C TYR A 37 -5.50 8.32 -0.62
N CYS A 38 -6.83 8.27 -0.47
CA CYS A 38 -7.72 7.72 -1.50
C CYS A 38 -7.72 8.62 -2.73
N ASP A 39 -7.61 8.04 -3.93
CA ASP A 39 -7.61 8.83 -5.17
C ASP A 39 -9.00 9.41 -5.49
N ASN A 40 -10.06 8.79 -4.97
CA ASN A 40 -11.45 9.20 -5.18
C ASN A 40 -11.91 10.26 -4.16
N CYS A 41 -12.10 9.87 -2.89
CA CYS A 41 -12.68 10.76 -1.87
C CYS A 41 -11.65 11.61 -1.11
N LYS A 42 -10.35 11.46 -1.43
CA LYS A 42 -9.23 12.18 -0.80
C LYS A 42 -9.10 11.99 0.71
N SER A 43 -9.79 11.00 1.28
CA SER A 43 -9.64 10.69 2.69
C SER A 43 -8.31 10.02 2.98
N GLU A 44 -7.82 10.21 4.19
CA GLU A 44 -6.63 9.56 4.70
C GLU A 44 -6.93 8.14 5.16
N ASN A 45 -6.13 7.18 4.73
CA ASN A 45 -6.31 5.78 5.08
C ASN A 45 -5.07 5.28 5.81
N VAL A 46 -5.26 4.69 6.99
CA VAL A 46 -4.16 4.09 7.74
C VAL A 46 -3.64 2.89 6.96
N ILE A 47 -2.32 2.84 6.75
CA ILE A 47 -1.68 1.70 6.09
C ILE A 47 -1.82 0.47 7.01
N PRO A 48 -2.49 -0.60 6.56
CA PRO A 48 -2.61 -1.82 7.34
C PRO A 48 -1.26 -2.49 7.58
N GLU A 49 -1.11 -3.11 8.75
CA GLU A 49 0.13 -3.80 9.14
C GLU A 49 0.52 -4.91 8.16
N TYR A 50 -0.45 -5.66 7.62
CA TYR A 50 -0.17 -6.71 6.64
C TYR A 50 0.47 -6.17 5.35
N LEU A 51 0.06 -4.97 4.88
CA LEU A 51 0.68 -4.33 3.71
C LEU A 51 2.10 -3.87 4.02
N ARG A 52 2.34 -3.39 5.24
CA ARG A 52 3.67 -3.02 5.71
C ARG A 52 4.59 -4.25 5.80
N LYS A 53 4.09 -5.38 6.29
CA LYS A 53 4.84 -6.64 6.33
C LYS A 53 5.23 -7.10 4.93
N ILE A 54 4.28 -7.11 4.00
CA ILE A 54 4.52 -7.43 2.58
C ILE A 54 5.59 -6.49 1.99
N ALA A 55 5.50 -5.19 2.26
CA ALA A 55 6.47 -4.22 1.76
C ALA A 55 7.89 -4.49 2.30
N ILE A 56 8.02 -4.85 3.58
CA ILE A 56 9.31 -5.20 4.19
C ILE A 56 9.88 -6.48 3.58
N ASP A 57 9.04 -7.48 3.33
CA ASP A 57 9.49 -8.75 2.75
C ASP A 57 9.98 -8.54 1.30
N LEU A 58 9.26 -7.73 0.50
CA LEU A 58 9.69 -7.36 -0.86
C LEU A 58 11.02 -6.60 -0.90
N VAL A 59 11.32 -5.79 0.12
CA VAL A 59 12.61 -5.09 0.24
C VAL A 59 13.76 -6.07 0.50
N LYS A 60 13.51 -7.18 1.22
CA LYS A 60 14.53 -8.18 1.54
C LYS A 60 14.83 -9.14 0.38
N GLU A 61 13.89 -9.30 -0.55
CA GLU A 61 14.01 -10.17 -1.72
C GLU A 61 14.80 -9.52 -2.89
N GLY A 62 15.00 -8.20 -2.85
CA GLY A 62 15.73 -7.43 -3.87
C GLY A 62 17.08 -6.92 -3.39
#